data_AF-A0A7C2LGV6-F1
#
_entry.id   AF-A0A7C2LGV6-F1
#
_cell.length_a   1.000
_cell.length_b   1.000
_cell.length_c   1.000
_cell.angle_alpha   90.00
_cell.angle_beta   90.00
_cell.angle_gamma   90.00
#
_symmetry.space_group_name_H-M   'P 1'
#
loop_
_entity.id
_entity.type
_entity.pdbx_description
1 polymer ?
#
loop_
_entity_poly.entity_id
_entity_poly.type
_entity_poly.pdbx_seq_one_letter_code
_entity_poly.pdbx_strand_id
1 'polypeptide(L)'
;MRRTQLILAIVVLWALSAVLQTAIDPLRKQFEPKVEGLFGKMTGLPTEYIFGTMLGFREVVAGALWVRADSFFHEGNYDAILPIIRLVTWLDPHNLDVYSTGAWHIGYNFTDTEQRSDRRYLSAALKLLEEGVENNPDVYDLYFEMGWMWYDKIKQGHNAVQWFQKAYEFPDRPDEYSPGIPPARRHMVAHAWEKAGLIDQCLLTWQDILQRHERYYESHKKEYMARVQIDVAKHNYTLTDLRQYRRYLKQPPDTQPPIDVKFDVKVRVVEPKIIEVSGTVDLGNYFDEQMQKMDYRPGRVDVVLRDEGYKSSILPTDEKEAGEVWRQKVFTFDVPDVTIMQEQIAIIKGKFKRKIDMSKDPMMYSFKAPRYVVTVRFNPLYAPPQTQDRIGWRGEGLTDKRYLRLDKVTTVDKDGKTYTVDVRRVRKHLLLTREQLLSGKGEAVEYTGLE
;
A
#
# COMPACT_ATOMS: atom_id res chain seq x y z
N MET A 1 -31.27 0.50 57.08
CA MET A 1 -29.88 0.96 57.26
C MET A 1 -29.89 2.37 57.84
N ARG A 2 -29.17 2.62 58.95
CA ARG A 2 -29.08 3.98 59.51
C ARG A 2 -28.20 4.84 58.59
N ARG A 3 -28.57 6.10 58.36
CA ARG A 3 -27.89 7.06 57.46
C ARG A 3 -26.36 7.08 57.64
N THR A 4 -25.89 6.89 58.87
CA THR A 4 -24.48 6.77 59.25
C THR A 4 -23.76 5.57 58.64
N GLN A 5 -24.42 4.41 58.51
CA GLN A 5 -23.83 3.21 57.90
C GLN A 5 -23.68 3.36 56.37
N LEU A 6 -24.62 4.05 55.72
CA LEU A 6 -24.53 4.40 54.30
C LEU A 6 -23.38 5.37 54.04
N ILE A 7 -23.24 6.41 54.86
CA ILE A 7 -22.14 7.36 54.75
C ILE A 7 -20.80 6.66 54.96
N LEU A 8 -20.69 5.78 55.96
CA LEU A 8 -19.46 5.01 56.21
C LEU A 8 -19.11 4.10 55.03
N ALA A 9 -20.10 3.40 54.47
CA ALA A 9 -19.90 2.55 53.30
C ALA A 9 -19.45 3.34 52.06
N ILE A 10 -20.03 4.52 51.83
CA ILE A 10 -19.61 5.43 50.74
C ILE A 10 -18.17 5.89 50.94
N VAL A 11 -17.80 6.32 52.16
CA VAL A 11 -16.43 6.76 52.46
C VAL A 11 -15.42 5.63 52.25
N VAL A 12 -15.77 4.40 52.65
CA VAL A 12 -14.93 3.21 52.42
C VAL A 12 -14.80 2.91 50.93
N LEU A 13 -15.88 2.99 50.15
CA LEU A 13 -15.84 2.81 48.69
C LEU A 13 -14.99 3.89 48.01
N TRP A 14 -15.08 5.15 48.45
CA TRP A 14 -14.25 6.24 47.94
C TRP A 14 -12.77 6.05 48.29
N ALA A 15 -12.46 5.61 49.51
CA ALA A 15 -11.08 5.32 49.92
C ALA A 15 -10.49 4.14 49.12
N LEU A 16 -11.25 3.06 48.94
CA LEU A 16 -10.88 1.94 48.07
C LEU A 16 -10.68 2.39 46.62
N SER A 17 -11.58 3.23 46.10
CA SER A 17 -11.47 3.77 44.75
C SER A 17 -10.23 4.65 44.58
N ALA A 18 -9.89 5.48 45.57
CA ALA A 18 -8.69 6.32 45.54
C ALA A 18 -7.41 5.48 45.57
N VAL A 19 -7.35 4.43 46.40
CA VAL A 19 -6.21 3.51 46.45
C VAL A 19 -6.07 2.74 45.13
N LEU A 20 -7.17 2.22 44.59
CA LEU A 20 -7.19 1.57 43.28
C LEU A 20 -6.75 2.54 42.17
N GLN A 21 -7.20 3.79 42.19
CA GLN A 21 -6.76 4.82 41.25
C GLN A 21 -5.26 5.04 41.31
N THR A 22 -4.63 5.12 42.49
CA THR A 22 -3.17 5.27 42.57
C THR A 22 -2.38 4.10 41.98
N ALA A 23 -2.95 2.89 41.96
CA ALA A 23 -2.34 1.72 41.32
C ALA A 23 -2.64 1.66 39.81
N ILE A 24 -3.79 2.18 39.38
CA ILE A 24 -4.25 2.17 37.99
C ILE A 24 -3.68 3.36 37.19
N ASP A 25 -3.51 4.54 37.80
CA ASP A 25 -3.08 5.77 37.11
C ASP A 25 -1.73 5.64 36.38
N PRO A 26 -0.69 4.97 36.92
CA PRO A 26 0.54 4.74 36.19
C PRO A 26 0.35 3.86 34.94
N LEU A 27 -0.54 2.87 35.01
CA LEU A 27 -0.93 2.05 33.86
C LEU A 27 -1.73 2.90 32.88
N ARG A 28 -2.69 3.70 33.36
CA ARG A 28 -3.53 4.59 32.56
C ARG A 28 -2.70 5.58 31.74
N LYS A 29 -1.63 6.15 32.30
CA LYS A 29 -0.71 7.04 31.56
C LYS A 29 -0.06 6.39 30.34
N GLN A 30 0.03 5.06 30.29
CA GLN A 30 0.51 4.34 29.10
C GLN A 30 -0.54 4.33 27.98
N PHE A 31 -1.82 4.44 28.33
CA PHE A 31 -2.97 4.43 27.41
C PHE A 31 -3.53 5.85 27.13
N GLU A 32 -2.92 6.91 27.66
CA GLU A 32 -3.37 8.28 27.43
C GLU A 32 -3.03 8.78 26.02
N PRO A 33 -3.98 9.42 25.31
CA PRO A 33 -3.73 9.96 23.98
C PRO A 33 -2.69 11.09 24.02
N LYS A 34 -1.67 10.99 23.16
CA LYS A 34 -0.57 11.97 23.04
C LYS A 34 -0.96 13.28 22.35
N VAL A 35 -2.24 13.49 22.00
CA VAL A 35 -2.70 14.62 21.17
C VAL A 35 -3.47 15.64 22.00
N GLU A 36 -2.87 16.80 22.24
CA GLU A 36 -3.53 17.95 22.89
C GLU A 36 -4.44 18.73 21.91
N GLY A 37 -5.56 19.26 22.40
CA GLY A 37 -6.37 20.27 21.69
C GLY A 37 -7.52 19.80 20.79
N LEU A 38 -7.90 18.52 20.82
CA LEU A 38 -8.93 17.96 19.91
C LEU A 38 -10.36 18.48 20.16
N PHE A 39 -10.70 18.81 21.42
CA PHE A 39 -12.04 19.29 21.80
C PHE A 39 -12.46 20.59 21.11
N GLY A 40 -11.51 21.48 20.81
CA GLY A 40 -11.80 22.77 20.19
C GLY A 40 -12.22 22.68 18.72
N LYS A 41 -12.00 21.53 18.06
CA LYS A 41 -12.31 21.31 16.64
C LYS A 41 -13.51 20.39 16.39
N MET A 42 -14.10 19.83 17.43
CA MET A 42 -15.21 18.86 17.33
C MET A 42 -16.54 19.50 17.76
N THR A 43 -17.07 20.41 16.96
CA THR A 43 -18.45 20.90 17.12
C THR A 43 -19.42 19.89 16.50
N GLY A 44 -20.19 19.16 17.31
CA GLY A 44 -21.28 18.29 16.82
C GLY A 44 -21.40 16.89 17.45
N LEU A 45 -20.57 16.53 18.43
CA LEU A 45 -20.70 15.22 19.10
C LEU A 45 -21.92 15.20 20.05
N PRO A 46 -22.72 14.11 20.04
CA PRO A 46 -23.73 13.89 21.06
C PRO A 46 -23.10 13.92 22.46
N THR A 47 -23.72 14.69 23.35
CA THR A 47 -23.30 14.95 24.73
C THR A 47 -22.97 13.67 25.51
N GLU A 48 -23.65 12.57 25.19
CA GLU A 48 -23.50 11.25 25.80
C GLU A 48 -22.09 10.65 25.64
N TYR A 49 -21.46 10.84 24.46
CA TYR A 49 -20.09 10.37 24.21
C TYR A 49 -19.04 11.21 24.95
N ILE A 50 -19.30 12.50 25.12
CA ILE A 50 -18.47 13.42 25.92
C ILE A 50 -18.51 12.99 27.40
N PHE A 51 -19.69 12.68 27.94
CA PHE A 51 -19.84 12.24 29.34
C PHE A 51 -19.23 10.86 29.60
N GLY A 52 -19.40 9.88 28.69
CA GLY A 52 -18.76 8.55 28.83
C GLY A 52 -17.23 8.63 28.86
N THR A 53 -16.66 9.53 28.07
CA THR A 53 -15.21 9.81 28.01
C THR A 53 -14.71 10.43 29.33
N MET A 54 -15.50 11.31 29.95
CA MET A 54 -15.17 11.95 31.23
C MET A 54 -15.26 11.02 32.44
N LEU A 55 -16.01 9.91 32.33
CA LEU A 55 -16.18 8.91 33.40
C LEU A 55 -15.19 7.72 33.31
N GLY A 56 -14.27 7.73 32.34
CA GLY A 56 -13.25 6.67 32.18
C GLY A 56 -13.67 5.48 31.31
N PHE A 57 -14.72 5.61 30.48
CA PHE A 57 -15.20 4.57 29.55
C PHE A 57 -14.78 4.83 28.10
N ARG A 58 -13.58 5.36 27.88
CA ARG A 58 -13.16 5.87 26.55
C ARG A 58 -13.10 4.75 25.52
N GLU A 59 -12.61 3.58 25.93
CA GLU A 59 -12.45 2.37 25.13
C GLU A 59 -13.81 1.77 24.75
N VAL A 60 -14.79 1.80 25.66
CA VAL A 60 -16.17 1.35 25.36
C VAL A 60 -16.82 2.27 24.33
N VAL A 61 -16.62 3.58 24.47
CA VAL A 61 -17.11 4.56 23.49
C VAL A 61 -16.41 4.38 22.14
N ALA A 62 -15.09 4.16 22.13
CA ALA A 62 -14.31 3.85 20.94
C ALA A 62 -14.84 2.61 20.22
N GLY A 63 -15.10 1.51 20.95
CA GLY A 63 -15.68 0.29 20.39
C GLY A 63 -17.06 0.51 19.76
N ALA A 64 -17.96 1.23 20.45
CA ALA A 64 -19.28 1.54 19.91
C ALA A 64 -19.22 2.42 18.65
N LEU A 65 -18.33 3.41 18.63
CA LEU A 65 -18.09 4.26 17.47
C LEU A 65 -17.52 3.47 16.29
N TRP A 66 -16.59 2.54 16.55
CA TRP A 66 -16.02 1.69 15.49
C TRP A 66 -17.06 0.77 14.86
N VAL A 67 -17.94 0.17 15.67
CA VAL A 67 -19.11 -0.58 15.15
C VAL A 67 -20.02 0.32 14.31
N ARG A 68 -20.19 1.60 14.67
CA ARG A 68 -20.97 2.54 13.84
C ARG A 68 -20.26 2.88 12.53
N ALA A 69 -18.93 2.96 12.52
CA ALA A 69 -18.14 3.19 11.30
C ALA A 69 -18.39 2.09 10.26
N ASP A 70 -18.47 0.83 10.68
CA ASP A 70 -18.78 -0.32 9.82
C ASP A 70 -20.10 -0.14 9.05
N SER A 71 -21.14 0.37 9.71
CA SER A 71 -22.41 0.68 9.05
C SER A 71 -22.25 1.78 7.99
N PHE A 72 -21.47 2.84 8.26
CA PHE A 72 -21.19 3.88 7.26
C PHE A 72 -20.35 3.36 6.09
N PHE A 73 -19.46 2.39 6.31
CA PHE A 73 -18.74 1.69 5.25
C PHE A 73 -19.71 0.97 4.31
N HIS A 74 -20.65 0.20 4.86
CA HIS A 74 -21.65 -0.52 4.07
C HIS A 74 -22.60 0.42 3.30
N GLU A 75 -22.87 1.61 3.84
CA GLU A 75 -23.66 2.66 3.19
C GLU A 75 -22.87 3.44 2.11
N GLY A 76 -21.55 3.28 2.03
CA GLY A 76 -20.67 4.03 1.12
C GLY A 76 -20.43 5.48 1.52
N ASN A 77 -20.75 5.86 2.77
CA ASN A 77 -20.59 7.22 3.28
C ASN A 77 -19.20 7.45 3.85
N TYR A 78 -18.19 7.48 2.98
CA TYR A 78 -16.78 7.57 3.36
C TYR A 78 -16.42 8.87 4.10
N ASP A 79 -17.11 9.98 3.79
CA ASP A 79 -16.89 11.27 4.46
C ASP A 79 -17.26 11.22 5.95
N ALA A 80 -18.25 10.40 6.34
CA ALA A 80 -18.65 10.22 7.73
C ALA A 80 -17.69 9.32 8.53
N ILE A 81 -16.95 8.44 7.86
CA ILE A 81 -16.09 7.43 8.49
C ILE A 81 -14.82 8.06 9.02
N LEU A 82 -14.25 9.00 8.27
CA LEU A 82 -12.99 9.66 8.61
C LEU A 82 -13.04 10.31 10.00
N PRO A 83 -14.01 11.18 10.34
CA PRO A 83 -14.14 11.71 11.69
C PRO A 83 -14.25 10.64 12.78
N ILE A 84 -14.93 9.52 12.50
CA ILE A 84 -15.08 8.42 13.45
C ILE A 84 -13.73 7.74 13.69
N ILE A 85 -12.96 7.45 12.64
CA ILE A 85 -11.60 6.89 12.76
C ILE A 85 -10.76 7.77 13.68
N ARG A 86 -10.75 9.10 13.49
CA ARG A 86 -9.96 9.98 14.38
C ARG A 86 -10.44 9.97 15.81
N LEU A 87 -11.76 9.96 16.01
CA LEU A 87 -12.32 9.94 17.35
C LEU A 87 -11.95 8.65 18.07
N VAL A 88 -12.02 7.51 17.36
CA VAL A 88 -11.61 6.21 17.89
C VAL A 88 -10.12 6.19 18.22
N THR A 89 -9.22 6.64 17.33
CA THR A 89 -7.77 6.65 17.64
C THR A 89 -7.42 7.57 18.80
N TRP A 90 -8.17 8.65 19.01
CA TRP A 90 -7.98 9.53 20.16
C TRP A 90 -8.57 8.96 21.46
N LEU A 91 -9.68 8.24 21.38
CA LEU A 91 -10.32 7.62 22.55
C LEU A 91 -9.56 6.39 23.02
N ASP A 92 -9.10 5.57 22.08
CA ASP A 92 -8.33 4.34 22.31
C ASP A 92 -7.14 4.26 21.33
N PRO A 93 -5.98 4.84 21.72
CA PRO A 93 -4.77 4.82 20.90
C PRO A 93 -4.17 3.42 20.68
N HIS A 94 -4.65 2.39 21.39
CA HIS A 94 -4.17 1.02 21.31
C HIS A 94 -5.12 0.09 20.55
N ASN A 95 -6.23 0.63 20.03
CA ASN A 95 -7.12 -0.11 19.15
C ASN A 95 -6.41 -0.41 17.82
N LEU A 96 -5.93 -1.65 17.64
CA LEU A 96 -5.17 -2.02 16.45
C LEU A 96 -6.03 -2.01 15.19
N ASP A 97 -7.31 -2.38 15.29
CA ASP A 97 -8.21 -2.52 14.17
C ASP A 97 -8.49 -1.18 13.48
N VAL A 98 -8.65 -0.09 14.25
CA VAL A 98 -8.86 1.24 13.65
C VAL A 98 -7.63 1.69 12.84
N TYR A 99 -6.42 1.31 13.24
CA TYR A 99 -5.22 1.64 12.48
C TYR A 99 -5.04 0.72 11.27
N SER A 100 -5.13 -0.60 11.46
CA SER A 100 -4.92 -1.58 10.38
C SER A 100 -6.06 -1.55 9.37
N THR A 101 -7.27 -1.89 9.81
CA THR A 101 -8.48 -1.97 8.98
C THR A 101 -8.89 -0.57 8.51
N GLY A 102 -8.83 0.45 9.37
CA GLY A 102 -9.13 1.82 8.97
C GLY A 102 -8.18 2.33 7.87
N ALA A 103 -6.87 2.10 7.98
CA ALA A 103 -5.94 2.49 6.91
C ALA A 103 -6.14 1.67 5.63
N TRP A 104 -6.45 0.38 5.76
CA TRP A 104 -6.82 -0.45 4.62
C TRP A 104 -8.04 0.11 3.88
N HIS A 105 -9.11 0.47 4.58
CA HIS A 105 -10.28 1.08 3.95
C HIS A 105 -9.97 2.42 3.27
N ILE A 106 -9.27 3.33 3.95
CA ILE A 106 -8.87 4.63 3.40
C ILE A 106 -8.01 4.44 2.14
N GLY A 107 -7.09 3.47 2.17
CA GLY A 107 -6.18 3.18 1.07
C GLY A 107 -6.82 2.39 -0.08
N TYR A 108 -7.82 1.54 0.17
CA TYR A 108 -8.34 0.58 -0.80
C TYR A 108 -9.78 0.81 -1.23
N ASN A 109 -10.67 1.19 -0.31
CA ASN A 109 -12.11 1.06 -0.49
C ASN A 109 -12.82 2.40 -0.64
N PHE A 110 -12.12 3.52 -0.43
CA PHE A 110 -12.60 4.82 -0.88
C PHE A 110 -12.46 4.87 -2.39
N THR A 111 -13.51 4.43 -3.09
CA THR A 111 -13.50 4.19 -4.52
C THR A 111 -14.49 5.05 -5.27
N ASP A 112 -14.21 5.25 -6.56
CA ASP A 112 -15.20 5.75 -7.51
C ASP A 112 -16.21 4.67 -7.94
N THR A 113 -17.15 5.06 -8.80
CA THR A 113 -18.19 4.14 -9.33
C THR A 113 -17.64 2.93 -10.10
N GLU A 114 -16.38 2.95 -10.57
CA GLU A 114 -15.71 1.81 -11.22
C GLU A 114 -14.79 1.03 -10.26
N GLN A 115 -14.91 1.25 -8.96
CA GLN A 115 -14.08 0.61 -7.91
C GLN A 115 -12.59 0.98 -7.99
N ARG A 116 -12.25 2.13 -8.61
CA ARG A 116 -10.89 2.66 -8.55
C ARG A 116 -10.74 3.49 -7.28
N SER A 117 -9.78 3.07 -6.48
CA SER A 117 -9.45 3.75 -5.23
C SER A 117 -8.89 5.15 -5.44
N ASP A 118 -9.32 6.05 -4.56
CA ASP A 118 -8.93 7.43 -4.50
C ASP A 118 -7.53 7.60 -3.95
N ARG A 119 -6.61 7.93 -4.87
CA ARG A 119 -5.18 8.01 -4.61
C ARG A 119 -4.80 9.19 -3.73
N ARG A 120 -5.70 10.18 -3.55
CA ARG A 120 -5.50 11.32 -2.67
C ARG A 120 -5.42 10.90 -1.20
N TYR A 121 -6.07 9.81 -0.84
CA TYR A 121 -6.13 9.30 0.53
C TYR A 121 -4.94 8.44 0.96
N LEU A 122 -4.04 8.08 0.05
CA LEU A 122 -2.90 7.20 0.40
C LEU A 122 -1.98 7.84 1.46
N SER A 123 -1.80 9.16 1.44
CA SER A 123 -1.02 9.82 2.50
C SER A 123 -1.69 9.71 3.87
N ALA A 124 -3.02 9.83 3.93
CA ALA A 124 -3.76 9.72 5.18
C ALA A 124 -3.70 8.28 5.72
N ALA A 125 -3.87 7.28 4.84
CA ALA A 125 -3.72 5.87 5.22
C ALA A 125 -2.34 5.55 5.78
N LEU A 126 -1.27 5.97 5.09
CA LEU A 126 0.10 5.79 5.58
C LEU A 126 0.33 6.52 6.91
N LYS A 127 -0.21 7.74 7.07
CA LYS A 127 -0.03 8.50 8.30
C LYS A 127 -0.79 7.91 9.49
N LEU A 128 -1.96 7.32 9.23
CA LEU A 128 -2.70 6.55 10.23
C LEU A 128 -1.88 5.35 10.72
N LEU A 129 -1.27 4.60 9.81
CA LEU A 129 -0.40 3.47 10.16
C LEU A 129 0.85 3.92 10.94
N GLU A 130 1.44 5.07 10.56
CA GLU A 130 2.58 5.64 11.29
C GLU A 130 2.19 6.01 12.73
N GLU A 131 1.05 6.69 12.94
CA GLU A 131 0.51 6.97 14.27
C GLU A 131 0.23 5.67 15.06
N GLY A 132 -0.32 4.66 14.38
CA GLY A 132 -0.53 3.34 14.96
C GLY A 132 0.77 2.71 15.46
N VAL A 133 1.84 2.74 14.66
CA VAL A 133 3.18 2.25 15.05
C VAL A 133 3.75 3.04 16.21
N GLU A 134 3.60 4.36 16.22
CA GLU A 134 4.06 5.24 17.32
C GLU A 134 3.34 4.96 18.65
N ASN A 135 2.07 4.55 18.59
CA ASN A 135 1.27 4.18 19.76
C ASN A 135 1.44 2.70 20.15
N ASN A 136 1.77 1.82 19.22
CA ASN A 136 1.84 0.37 19.41
C ASN A 136 3.16 -0.21 18.86
N PRO A 137 4.33 0.20 19.38
CA PRO A 137 5.62 -0.15 18.79
C PRO A 137 5.98 -1.64 18.88
N ASP A 138 5.36 -2.38 19.79
CA ASP A 138 5.61 -3.81 20.03
C ASP A 138 4.63 -4.72 19.27
N VAL A 139 3.90 -4.18 18.30
CA VAL A 139 2.92 -4.93 17.49
C VAL A 139 3.40 -5.05 16.06
N TYR A 140 3.79 -6.26 15.65
CA TYR A 140 4.30 -6.54 14.31
C TYR A 140 3.29 -6.17 13.20
N ASP A 141 1.98 -6.30 13.49
CA ASP A 141 0.90 -6.18 12.51
C ASP A 141 0.92 -4.82 11.82
N LEU A 142 1.15 -3.73 12.56
CA LEU A 142 1.15 -2.38 11.98
C LEU A 142 2.36 -2.09 11.09
N TYR A 143 3.53 -2.63 11.43
CA TYR A 143 4.70 -2.59 10.53
C TYR A 143 4.42 -3.41 9.26
N PHE A 144 3.77 -4.56 9.41
CA PHE A 144 3.37 -5.38 8.27
C PHE A 144 2.37 -4.64 7.39
N GLU A 145 1.31 -4.06 7.94
CA GLU A 145 0.29 -3.33 7.17
C GLU A 145 0.87 -2.11 6.45
N MET A 146 1.81 -1.39 7.07
CA MET A 146 2.58 -0.33 6.42
C MET A 146 3.37 -0.88 5.22
N GLY A 147 4.09 -1.98 5.42
CA GLY A 147 4.80 -2.68 4.33
C GLY A 147 3.86 -3.15 3.23
N TRP A 148 2.68 -3.67 3.59
CA TRP A 148 1.67 -4.15 2.65
C TRP A 148 1.08 -3.02 1.80
N MET A 149 0.79 -1.87 2.40
CA MET A 149 0.35 -0.66 1.69
C MET A 149 1.37 -0.24 0.62
N TRP A 150 2.67 -0.21 0.97
CA TRP A 150 3.74 0.07 0.00
C TRP A 150 3.89 -1.01 -1.06
N TYR A 151 3.84 -2.28 -0.66
CA TYR A 151 4.08 -3.44 -1.51
C TYR A 151 2.97 -3.64 -2.54
N ASP A 152 1.73 -3.67 -2.08
CA ASP A 152 0.56 -4.04 -2.86
C ASP A 152 -0.21 -2.83 -3.38
N LYS A 153 -0.56 -1.86 -2.53
CA LYS A 153 -1.41 -0.74 -2.99
C LYS A 153 -0.68 0.25 -3.88
N ILE A 154 0.49 0.68 -3.38
CA ILE A 154 1.32 1.71 -3.99
C ILE A 154 2.24 1.10 -5.06
N LYS A 155 2.48 -0.22 -5.00
CA LYS A 155 3.36 -0.96 -5.90
C LYS A 155 4.79 -0.42 -5.90
N GLN A 156 5.33 -0.19 -4.69
CA GLN A 156 6.73 0.20 -4.45
C GLN A 156 7.40 -0.75 -3.44
N GLY A 157 7.80 -1.92 -3.92
CA GLY A 157 8.45 -2.96 -3.10
C GLY A 157 9.69 -2.46 -2.37
N HIS A 158 10.46 -1.54 -2.98
CA HIS A 158 11.64 -0.95 -2.36
C HIS A 158 11.35 -0.16 -1.07
N ASN A 159 10.18 0.51 -0.99
CA ASN A 159 9.74 1.18 0.24
C ASN A 159 9.13 0.19 1.24
N ALA A 160 8.54 -0.90 0.76
CA ALA A 160 7.98 -1.94 1.62
C ALA A 160 9.04 -2.73 2.40
N VAL A 161 10.23 -2.92 1.81
CA VAL A 161 11.34 -3.69 2.41
C VAL A 161 11.60 -3.26 3.86
N GLN A 162 11.78 -1.96 4.12
CA GLN A 162 12.11 -1.44 5.45
C GLN A 162 11.04 -1.80 6.49
N TRP A 163 9.77 -1.70 6.11
CA TRP A 163 8.64 -1.97 7.00
C TRP A 163 8.48 -3.45 7.27
N PHE A 164 8.61 -4.29 6.23
CA PHE A 164 8.61 -5.74 6.43
C PHE A 164 9.83 -6.23 7.19
N GLN A 165 11.00 -5.58 7.09
CA GLN A 165 12.16 -5.90 7.91
C GLN A 165 11.89 -5.63 9.40
N LYS A 166 11.26 -4.50 9.73
CA LYS A 166 10.83 -4.23 11.11
C LYS A 166 9.85 -5.30 11.61
N ALA A 167 8.85 -5.67 10.80
CA ALA A 167 7.93 -6.75 11.14
C ALA A 167 8.65 -8.11 11.29
N TYR A 168 9.69 -8.35 10.49
CA TYR A 168 10.51 -9.56 10.50
C TYR A 168 11.35 -9.71 11.78
N GLU A 169 11.65 -8.65 12.51
CA GLU A 169 12.44 -8.75 13.74
C GLU A 169 11.63 -9.29 14.93
N PHE A 170 10.29 -9.28 14.82
CA PHE A 170 9.43 -9.82 15.86
C PHE A 170 9.61 -11.33 16.05
N PRO A 171 9.39 -11.85 17.27
CA PRO A 171 9.45 -13.28 17.55
C PRO A 171 8.53 -14.09 16.64
N ASP A 172 8.93 -15.34 16.38
CA ASP A 172 8.05 -16.29 15.72
C ASP A 172 6.78 -16.50 16.53
N ARG A 173 5.65 -16.55 15.84
CA ARG A 173 4.37 -16.92 16.43
C ARG A 173 4.31 -18.44 16.60
N PRO A 174 4.32 -19.00 17.83
CA PRO A 174 4.27 -20.44 18.03
C PRO A 174 2.88 -21.03 17.72
N ASP A 175 1.81 -20.24 17.88
CA ASP A 175 0.43 -20.67 17.62
C ASP A 175 -0.52 -19.48 17.34
N GLU A 176 -1.75 -19.76 16.92
CA GLU A 176 -2.77 -18.75 16.57
C GLU A 176 -3.21 -17.85 17.73
N TYR A 177 -2.83 -18.10 18.97
CA TYR A 177 -3.20 -17.26 20.12
C TYR A 177 -1.99 -16.53 20.72
N SER A 178 -0.78 -16.95 20.37
CA SER A 178 0.46 -16.34 20.86
C SER A 178 0.85 -15.07 20.10
N PRO A 179 1.50 -14.10 20.78
CA PRO A 179 2.08 -12.93 20.12
C PRO A 179 3.26 -13.33 19.24
N GLY A 180 3.49 -12.57 18.17
CA GLY A 180 4.56 -12.82 17.22
C GLY A 180 4.07 -12.80 15.77
N ILE A 181 5.01 -12.80 14.83
CA ILE A 181 4.69 -12.73 13.41
C ILE A 181 4.38 -14.12 12.83
N PRO A 182 3.24 -14.31 12.15
CA PRO A 182 2.93 -15.55 11.44
C PRO A 182 3.93 -15.82 10.31
N PRO A 183 4.27 -17.10 10.02
CA PRO A 183 5.19 -17.45 8.94
C PRO A 183 4.89 -16.81 7.58
N ALA A 184 3.62 -16.79 7.17
CA ALA A 184 3.21 -16.21 5.90
C ALA A 184 3.48 -14.68 5.83
N ARG A 185 3.27 -13.97 6.95
CA ARG A 185 3.57 -12.53 7.04
C ARG A 185 5.09 -12.31 7.04
N ARG A 186 5.84 -13.17 7.74
CA ARG A 186 7.31 -13.16 7.78
C ARG A 186 7.92 -13.35 6.39
N HIS A 187 7.32 -14.16 5.53
CA HIS A 187 7.82 -14.40 4.16
C HIS A 187 7.81 -13.15 3.27
N MET A 188 6.97 -12.16 3.57
CA MET A 188 6.77 -10.99 2.71
C MET A 188 8.02 -10.12 2.53
N VAL A 189 8.97 -10.14 3.46
CA VAL A 189 10.24 -9.39 3.29
C VAL A 189 11.04 -9.92 2.09
N ALA A 190 11.06 -11.24 1.85
CA ALA A 190 11.77 -11.81 0.71
C ALA A 190 11.09 -11.42 -0.61
N HIS A 191 9.75 -11.45 -0.65
CA HIS A 191 8.99 -10.97 -1.80
C HIS A 191 9.18 -9.47 -2.05
N ALA A 192 9.31 -8.65 -1.01
CA ALA A 192 9.60 -7.23 -1.17
C ALA A 192 11.00 -6.99 -1.74
N TRP A 193 12.02 -7.75 -1.33
CA TRP A 193 13.34 -7.72 -1.96
C TRP A 193 13.29 -8.08 -3.45
N GLU A 194 12.52 -9.12 -3.81
CA GLU A 194 12.28 -9.48 -5.22
C GLU A 194 11.63 -8.32 -5.99
N LYS A 195 10.58 -7.69 -5.43
CA LYS A 195 9.89 -6.53 -6.03
C LYS A 195 10.72 -5.25 -6.00
N ALA A 196 11.79 -5.18 -5.22
CA ALA A 196 12.81 -4.14 -5.28
C ALA A 196 13.90 -4.43 -6.33
N GLY A 197 13.87 -5.59 -6.98
CA GLY A 197 14.88 -6.02 -7.96
C GLY A 197 16.19 -6.53 -7.33
N LEU A 198 16.20 -6.78 -6.02
CA LEU A 198 17.37 -7.20 -5.23
C LEU A 198 17.32 -8.70 -4.96
N ILE A 199 17.61 -9.47 -6.00
CA ILE A 199 17.44 -10.93 -5.99
C ILE A 199 18.40 -11.63 -5.02
N ASP A 200 19.63 -11.13 -4.87
CA ASP A 200 20.58 -11.70 -3.90
C ASP A 200 20.07 -11.54 -2.46
N GLN A 201 19.52 -10.37 -2.12
CA GLN A 201 18.92 -10.13 -0.79
C GLN A 201 17.67 -10.98 -0.58
N CYS A 202 16.86 -11.18 -1.63
CA CYS A 202 15.73 -12.11 -1.61
C CYS A 202 16.18 -13.54 -1.27
N LEU A 203 17.22 -14.05 -1.95
CA LEU A 203 17.75 -15.40 -1.71
C LEU A 203 18.35 -15.56 -0.31
N LEU A 204 19.13 -14.58 0.15
CA LEU A 204 19.67 -14.58 1.52
C LEU A 204 18.54 -14.58 2.56
N THR A 205 17.49 -13.80 2.33
CA THR A 205 16.32 -13.75 3.22
C THR A 205 15.57 -15.08 3.24
N TRP A 206 15.39 -15.72 2.08
CA TRP A 206 14.80 -17.05 2.01
C TRP A 206 15.64 -18.12 2.72
N GLN A 207 16.97 -18.03 2.64
CA GLN A 207 17.87 -18.91 3.39
C GLN A 207 17.70 -18.74 4.91
N ASP A 208 17.62 -17.51 5.42
CA ASP A 208 17.37 -17.27 6.86
C ASP A 208 15.99 -17.81 7.28
N ILE A 209 14.95 -17.56 6.49
CA ILE A 209 13.60 -18.09 6.71
C ILE A 209 13.62 -19.62 6.77
N LEU A 210 14.29 -20.28 5.83
CA LEU A 210 14.39 -21.74 5.78
C LEU A 210 15.08 -22.27 7.05
N GLN A 211 16.21 -21.68 7.45
CA GLN A 211 16.92 -22.08 8.67
C GLN A 211 16.08 -21.86 9.94
N ARG A 212 15.26 -20.80 9.99
CA ARG A 212 14.30 -20.60 11.10
C ARG A 212 13.26 -21.72 11.15
N HIS A 213 12.66 -22.04 10.00
CA HIS A 213 11.64 -23.09 9.90
C HIS A 213 12.21 -24.48 10.21
N GLU A 214 13.43 -24.78 9.77
CA GLU A 214 14.13 -26.02 10.12
C GLU A 214 14.39 -26.11 11.63
N ARG A 215 14.87 -25.03 12.27
CA ARG A 215 15.04 -24.99 13.73
C ARG A 215 13.72 -25.16 14.48
N TYR A 216 12.66 -24.49 14.05
CA TYR A 216 11.33 -24.65 14.64
C TYR A 216 10.83 -26.09 14.49
N TYR A 217 11.03 -26.71 13.33
CA TYR A 217 10.60 -28.07 13.06
C TYR A 217 11.29 -29.11 13.95
N GLU A 218 12.55 -28.91 14.35
CA GLU A 218 13.27 -29.85 15.23
C GLU A 218 12.53 -30.14 16.55
N SER A 219 11.88 -29.14 17.14
CA SER A 219 11.06 -29.32 18.34
C SER A 219 9.58 -29.60 18.05
N HIS A 220 9.12 -29.42 16.81
CA HIS A 220 7.70 -29.49 16.43
C HIS A 220 7.42 -30.51 15.30
N LYS A 221 8.19 -31.60 15.22
CA LYS A 221 8.11 -32.60 14.11
C LYS A 221 6.73 -33.20 13.85
N LYS A 222 5.84 -33.20 14.85
CA LYS A 222 4.47 -33.72 14.74
C LYS A 222 3.48 -32.70 14.15
N GLU A 223 3.85 -31.42 14.09
CA GLU A 223 3.02 -30.36 13.53
C GLU A 223 3.12 -30.37 12.01
N TYR A 224 1.99 -30.66 11.35
CA TYR A 224 1.90 -30.62 9.90
C TYR A 224 2.34 -29.28 9.33
N MET A 225 1.93 -28.18 9.96
CA MET A 225 2.26 -26.82 9.52
C MET A 225 3.76 -26.52 9.60
N ALA A 226 4.50 -27.07 10.58
CA ALA A 226 5.95 -26.86 10.67
C ALA A 226 6.68 -27.38 9.42
N ARG A 227 6.28 -28.55 8.91
CA ARG A 227 6.82 -29.09 7.65
C ARG A 227 6.39 -28.26 6.43
N VAL A 228 5.11 -27.87 6.37
CA VAL A 228 4.60 -27.05 5.26
C VAL A 228 5.38 -25.75 5.10
N GLN A 229 5.75 -25.10 6.21
CA GLN A 229 6.53 -23.85 6.15
C GLN A 229 7.94 -24.04 5.58
N ILE A 230 8.59 -25.19 5.84
CA ILE A 230 9.86 -25.57 5.20
C ILE A 230 9.65 -25.78 3.70
N ASP A 231 8.62 -26.54 3.32
CA ASP A 231 8.33 -26.84 1.91
C ASP A 231 8.06 -25.57 1.10
N VAL A 232 7.28 -24.63 1.67
CA VAL A 232 6.99 -23.32 1.07
C VAL A 232 8.26 -22.48 0.92
N ALA A 233 9.06 -22.34 1.98
CA ALA A 233 10.29 -21.55 1.94
C ALA A 233 11.30 -22.15 0.95
N LYS A 234 11.47 -23.48 0.96
CA LYS A 234 12.33 -24.21 0.04
C LYS A 234 11.87 -24.06 -1.41
N HIS A 235 10.58 -24.19 -1.67
CA HIS A 235 10.01 -23.99 -3.01
C HIS A 235 10.32 -22.58 -3.54
N ASN A 236 10.03 -21.55 -2.74
CA ASN A 236 10.28 -20.16 -3.13
C ASN A 236 11.77 -19.86 -3.34
N TYR A 237 12.63 -20.37 -2.46
CA TYR A 237 14.09 -20.27 -2.61
C TYR A 237 14.55 -20.92 -3.92
N THR A 238 14.25 -22.20 -4.12
CA THR A 238 14.71 -22.98 -5.28
C THR A 238 14.20 -22.38 -6.60
N LEU A 239 12.93 -21.94 -6.63
CA LEU A 239 12.38 -21.29 -7.82
C LEU A 239 13.07 -19.96 -8.11
N THR A 240 13.34 -19.14 -7.09
CA THR A 240 14.02 -17.85 -7.24
C THR A 240 15.46 -18.05 -7.72
N ASP A 241 16.19 -19.00 -7.14
CA ASP A 241 17.57 -19.33 -7.48
C ASP A 241 17.70 -19.83 -8.93
N LEU A 242 16.83 -20.77 -9.32
CA LEU A 242 16.77 -21.26 -10.70
C LEU A 242 16.47 -20.13 -11.69
N ARG A 243 15.52 -19.25 -11.36
CA ARG A 243 15.19 -18.09 -12.20
C ARG A 243 16.37 -17.11 -12.27
N GLN A 244 17.12 -16.92 -11.18
CA GLN A 244 18.29 -16.03 -11.14
C GLN A 244 19.36 -16.57 -12.08
N TYR A 245 19.66 -17.87 -11.96
CA TYR A 245 20.60 -18.54 -12.85
C TYR A 245 20.22 -18.35 -14.32
N ARG A 246 18.96 -18.67 -14.69
CA ARG A 246 18.51 -18.58 -16.09
C ARG A 246 18.54 -17.17 -16.66
N ARG A 247 18.17 -16.17 -15.86
CA ARG A 247 18.00 -14.78 -16.33
C ARG A 247 19.29 -13.97 -16.33
N TYR A 248 20.27 -14.35 -15.49
CA TYR A 248 21.47 -13.55 -15.25
C TYR A 248 22.80 -14.31 -15.33
N LEU A 249 22.85 -15.57 -14.91
CA LEU A 249 24.13 -16.28 -14.75
C LEU A 249 24.45 -17.24 -15.91
N LYS A 250 23.41 -17.82 -16.53
CA LYS A 250 23.52 -18.64 -17.74
C LYS A 250 24.11 -17.82 -18.89
N GLN A 251 24.87 -18.45 -19.79
CA GLN A 251 25.47 -17.81 -20.96
C GLN A 251 25.01 -18.47 -22.28
N PRO A 252 24.33 -17.75 -23.20
CA PRO A 252 23.74 -16.43 -22.98
C PRO A 252 22.57 -16.52 -21.99
N PRO A 253 22.30 -15.44 -21.23
CA PRO A 253 21.13 -15.41 -20.34
C PRO A 253 19.84 -15.45 -21.16
N ASP A 254 18.76 -15.99 -20.58
CA ASP A 254 17.44 -16.06 -21.24
C ASP A 254 16.88 -14.65 -21.55
N THR A 255 17.43 -13.61 -20.92
CA THR A 255 17.08 -12.20 -21.18
C THR A 255 17.71 -11.64 -22.45
N GLN A 256 18.70 -12.31 -23.04
CA GLN A 256 19.48 -11.79 -24.17
C GLN A 256 19.17 -12.51 -25.50
N PRO A 257 19.18 -11.79 -26.64
CA PRO A 257 19.28 -10.33 -26.75
C PRO A 257 18.00 -9.65 -26.24
N PRO A 258 18.02 -8.35 -25.86
CA PRO A 258 16.81 -7.67 -25.42
C PRO A 258 15.78 -7.55 -26.56
N ILE A 259 14.49 -7.68 -26.25
CA ILE A 259 13.42 -7.47 -27.23
C ILE A 259 13.11 -5.97 -27.38
N ASP A 260 13.00 -5.51 -28.62
CA ASP A 260 12.40 -4.20 -28.93
C ASP A 260 10.89 -4.30 -28.74
N VAL A 261 10.39 -3.71 -27.65
CA VAL A 261 8.98 -3.83 -27.26
C VAL A 261 8.05 -2.93 -28.07
N LYS A 262 8.57 -2.08 -28.97
CA LYS A 262 7.77 -1.21 -29.85
C LYS A 262 6.67 -0.49 -29.09
N PHE A 263 7.04 0.12 -27.95
CA PHE A 263 6.10 0.77 -27.07
C PHE A 263 5.55 2.01 -27.77
N ASP A 264 4.23 2.14 -27.82
CA ASP A 264 3.58 3.39 -28.21
C ASP A 264 2.23 3.53 -27.54
N VAL A 265 1.80 4.78 -27.34
CA VAL A 265 0.60 5.13 -26.60
C VAL A 265 -0.10 6.29 -27.28
N LYS A 266 -1.42 6.20 -27.38
CA LYS A 266 -2.33 7.25 -27.79
C LYS A 266 -3.43 7.41 -26.74
N VAL A 267 -3.73 8.66 -26.41
CA VAL A 267 -4.79 9.02 -25.47
C VAL A 267 -5.72 10.01 -26.14
N ARG A 268 -7.01 9.71 -26.17
CA ARG A 268 -8.03 10.56 -26.78
C ARG A 268 -9.13 10.85 -25.78
N VAL A 269 -9.64 12.06 -25.79
CA VAL A 269 -10.89 12.37 -25.10
C VAL A 269 -12.03 11.97 -26.03
N VAL A 270 -12.88 11.05 -25.57
CA VAL A 270 -13.99 10.51 -26.37
C VAL A 270 -15.32 11.15 -25.99
N GLU A 271 -15.46 11.54 -24.71
CA GLU A 271 -16.63 12.21 -24.13
C GLU A 271 -16.13 13.09 -22.95
N PRO A 272 -16.93 14.06 -22.46
CA PRO A 272 -16.51 14.90 -21.34
C PRO A 272 -16.06 14.08 -20.14
N LYS A 273 -14.80 14.28 -19.71
CA LYS A 273 -14.13 13.54 -18.62
C LYS A 273 -13.94 12.03 -18.86
N ILE A 274 -14.08 11.56 -20.11
CA ILE A 274 -13.83 10.16 -20.48
C ILE A 274 -12.68 10.10 -21.49
N ILE A 275 -11.63 9.37 -21.14
CA ILE A 275 -10.48 9.16 -22.03
C ILE A 275 -10.43 7.71 -22.52
N GLU A 276 -10.03 7.53 -23.77
CA GLU A 276 -9.61 6.25 -24.32
C GLU A 276 -8.08 6.20 -24.36
N VAL A 277 -7.51 5.24 -23.65
CA VAL A 277 -6.07 4.95 -23.67
C VAL A 277 -5.86 3.71 -24.51
N SER A 278 -4.99 3.79 -25.51
CA SER A 278 -4.68 2.67 -26.39
C SER A 278 -3.21 2.67 -26.80
N GLY A 279 -2.67 1.51 -27.13
CA GLY A 279 -1.27 1.42 -27.53
C GLY A 279 -0.77 0.00 -27.76
N THR A 280 0.54 -0.11 -27.90
CA THR A 280 1.27 -1.35 -28.17
C THR A 280 2.41 -1.54 -27.17
N VAL A 281 2.62 -2.78 -26.75
CA VAL A 281 3.83 -3.25 -26.04
C VAL A 281 4.03 -4.71 -26.42
N ASP A 282 5.00 -4.96 -27.29
CA ASP A 282 5.37 -6.30 -27.74
C ASP A 282 6.30 -6.96 -26.72
N LEU A 283 5.72 -7.69 -25.76
CA LEU A 283 6.47 -8.46 -24.77
C LEU A 283 6.93 -9.82 -25.32
N GLY A 284 6.83 -10.02 -26.64
CA GLY A 284 7.08 -11.28 -27.32
C GLY A 284 5.93 -12.27 -27.12
N ASN A 285 5.49 -12.91 -28.20
CA ASN A 285 4.58 -14.07 -28.14
C ASN A 285 5.36 -15.32 -27.70
N TYR A 286 5.98 -15.27 -26.52
CA TYR A 286 6.62 -16.43 -25.94
C TYR A 286 5.56 -17.18 -25.18
N PHE A 287 4.95 -18.17 -25.81
CA PHE A 287 4.68 -19.53 -25.32
C PHE A 287 4.08 -20.34 -26.49
N ASP A 288 4.19 -21.66 -26.40
CA ASP A 288 3.73 -22.71 -27.33
C ASP A 288 2.40 -22.37 -28.06
N GLU A 289 2.18 -22.90 -29.26
CA GLU A 289 0.90 -22.77 -30.00
C GLU A 289 -0.31 -23.09 -29.13
N GLN A 290 -0.13 -23.92 -28.09
CA GLN A 290 -1.16 -24.20 -27.08
C GLN A 290 -1.45 -23.04 -26.11
N MET A 291 -0.45 -22.27 -25.68
CA MET A 291 -0.67 -21.09 -24.83
C MET A 291 -1.23 -19.90 -25.61
N GLN A 292 -0.96 -19.82 -26.93
CA GLN A 292 -1.61 -18.84 -27.80
C GLN A 292 -3.11 -19.09 -27.96
N LYS A 293 -3.59 -20.31 -27.65
CA LYS A 293 -5.02 -20.67 -27.58
C LYS A 293 -5.68 -20.29 -26.25
N MET A 294 -4.91 -19.92 -25.23
CA MET A 294 -5.42 -19.38 -23.98
C MET A 294 -5.45 -17.84 -24.05
N ASP A 295 -6.41 -17.18 -23.37
CA ASP A 295 -6.46 -15.71 -23.22
C ASP A 295 -5.30 -15.21 -22.33
N TYR A 296 -4.07 -15.36 -22.83
CA TYR A 296 -2.85 -15.05 -22.09
C TYR A 296 -2.64 -13.55 -22.01
N ARG A 297 -2.43 -13.07 -20.78
CA ARG A 297 -2.20 -11.66 -20.47
C ARG A 297 -0.76 -11.49 -19.96
N PRO A 298 0.21 -11.11 -20.81
CA PRO A 298 1.63 -10.99 -20.42
C PRO A 298 1.89 -9.89 -19.38
N GLY A 299 0.90 -9.11 -19.00
CA GLY A 299 1.04 -8.11 -17.96
C GLY A 299 0.03 -6.99 -18.13
N ARG A 300 0.29 -5.89 -17.46
CA ARG A 300 -0.52 -4.68 -17.50
C ARG A 300 0.38 -3.46 -17.68
N VAL A 301 -0.15 -2.44 -18.35
CA VAL A 301 0.43 -1.10 -18.31
C VAL A 301 -0.26 -0.30 -17.19
N ASP A 302 0.52 0.45 -16.42
CA ASP A 302 0.00 1.44 -15.48
C ASP A 302 -0.35 2.70 -16.25
N VAL A 303 -1.53 3.24 -16.01
CA VAL A 303 -1.98 4.55 -16.50
C VAL A 303 -2.22 5.45 -15.30
N VAL A 304 -1.59 6.61 -15.28
CA VAL A 304 -1.81 7.63 -14.25
C VAL A 304 -2.14 8.95 -14.93
N LEU A 305 -3.34 9.48 -14.70
CA LEU A 305 -3.70 10.85 -15.07
C LEU A 305 -3.63 11.72 -13.83
N ARG A 306 -3.05 12.91 -13.94
CA ARG A 306 -3.01 13.87 -12.84
C ARG A 306 -2.81 15.30 -13.30
N ASP A 307 -2.98 16.24 -12.38
CA ASP A 307 -2.64 17.65 -12.58
C ASP A 307 -1.18 17.81 -13.02
N GLU A 308 -0.93 18.72 -13.97
CA GLU A 308 0.44 19.06 -14.34
C GLU A 308 1.18 19.75 -13.17
N GLY A 309 2.44 19.38 -12.96
CA GLY A 309 3.25 19.90 -11.86
C GLY A 309 3.03 19.16 -10.53
N TYR A 310 2.16 18.15 -10.50
CA TYR A 310 1.98 17.28 -9.35
C TYR A 310 3.30 16.63 -8.91
N LYS A 311 3.68 16.84 -7.66
CA LYS A 311 4.83 16.20 -6.98
C LYS A 311 4.29 15.27 -5.90
N SER A 312 4.87 14.08 -5.72
CA SER A 312 4.44 13.18 -4.65
C SER A 312 5.57 12.24 -4.21
N SER A 313 5.67 12.04 -2.89
CA SER A 313 6.56 11.04 -2.29
C SER A 313 5.97 9.64 -2.29
N ILE A 314 4.67 9.49 -2.63
CA ILE A 314 3.94 8.23 -2.51
C ILE A 314 3.69 7.62 -3.88
N LEU A 315 3.26 8.41 -4.87
CA LEU A 315 3.01 7.95 -6.24
C LEU A 315 3.73 8.78 -7.30
N PRO A 316 5.08 8.88 -7.27
CA PRO A 316 5.81 9.43 -8.39
C PRO A 316 5.68 8.51 -9.61
N THR A 317 5.41 9.11 -10.77
CA THR A 317 5.45 8.37 -12.05
C THR A 317 6.81 8.50 -12.75
N ASP A 318 7.57 9.51 -12.34
CA ASP A 318 8.91 9.89 -12.78
C ASP A 318 9.75 10.36 -11.58
N GLU A 319 11.07 10.19 -11.63
CA GLU A 319 11.98 10.65 -10.58
C GLU A 319 11.89 12.17 -10.35
N LYS A 320 11.69 12.96 -11.41
CA LYS A 320 11.53 14.42 -11.30
C LYS A 320 10.32 14.81 -10.48
N GLU A 321 9.40 13.89 -10.24
CA GLU A 321 8.16 14.10 -9.50
C GLU A 321 8.23 13.54 -8.08
N ALA A 322 9.30 12.81 -7.77
CA ALA A 322 9.62 12.44 -6.41
C ALA A 322 9.96 13.71 -5.61
N GLY A 323 9.37 13.83 -4.43
CA GLY A 323 9.58 14.94 -3.51
C GLY A 323 8.61 14.86 -2.33
N GLU A 324 8.90 15.55 -1.23
CA GLU A 324 8.15 15.48 0.04
C GLU A 324 6.70 16.00 -0.04
N VAL A 325 6.24 16.45 -1.20
CA VAL A 325 5.11 17.36 -1.34
C VAL A 325 3.77 16.79 -0.83
N TRP A 326 3.64 15.49 -0.55
CA TRP A 326 2.42 14.95 0.08
C TRP A 326 2.68 13.81 1.07
N ARG A 327 3.64 13.99 2.00
CA ARG A 327 3.62 13.21 3.24
C ARG A 327 3.02 14.08 4.34
N GLN A 328 1.76 13.82 4.69
CA GLN A 328 1.12 14.49 5.84
C GLN A 328 2.01 14.33 7.09
N LYS A 329 2.35 15.45 7.74
CA LYS A 329 3.17 15.44 8.98
C LYS A 329 2.42 14.87 10.18
N VAL A 330 1.09 15.03 10.17
CA VAL A 330 0.14 14.56 11.18
C VAL A 330 -1.05 13.98 10.45
N PHE A 331 -1.73 13.00 11.05
CA PHE A 331 -2.91 12.41 10.43
C PHE A 331 -4.01 13.47 10.30
N THR A 332 -4.42 13.76 9.06
CA THR A 332 -5.50 14.71 8.76
C THR A 332 -6.38 14.18 7.63
N PHE A 333 -7.64 14.60 7.63
CA PHE A 333 -8.62 14.25 6.59
C PHE A 333 -8.70 15.28 5.47
N ASP A 334 -7.79 16.25 5.48
CA ASP A 334 -7.74 17.26 4.43
C ASP A 334 -7.23 16.59 3.15
N VAL A 335 -8.19 16.31 2.27
CA VAL A 335 -7.93 15.74 0.94
C VAL A 335 -7.54 16.88 0.01
N PRO A 336 -6.41 16.78 -0.70
CA PRO A 336 -6.05 17.80 -1.67
C PRO A 336 -7.08 17.83 -2.80
N ASP A 337 -7.47 19.04 -3.20
CA ASP A 337 -8.36 19.28 -4.33
C ASP A 337 -7.59 19.19 -5.66
N VAL A 338 -7.03 18.01 -5.93
CA VAL A 338 -6.26 17.67 -7.12
C VAL A 338 -6.95 16.53 -7.87
N THR A 339 -6.72 16.43 -9.18
CA THR A 339 -7.13 15.23 -9.92
C THR A 339 -5.96 14.25 -9.95
N ILE A 340 -6.17 13.04 -9.46
CA ILE A 340 -5.24 11.91 -9.61
C ILE A 340 -6.03 10.62 -9.81
N MET A 341 -5.86 10.01 -10.99
CA MET A 341 -6.50 8.77 -11.39
C MET A 341 -5.40 7.76 -11.72
N GLN A 342 -5.56 6.52 -11.24
CA GLN A 342 -4.67 5.42 -11.58
C GLN A 342 -5.48 4.19 -12.00
N GLU A 343 -5.07 3.57 -13.11
CA GLU A 343 -5.68 2.38 -13.69
C GLU A 343 -4.58 1.43 -14.21
N GLN A 344 -4.90 0.13 -14.32
CA GLN A 344 -4.04 -0.86 -14.97
C GLN A 344 -4.75 -1.55 -16.14
N ILE A 345 -4.24 -1.35 -17.36
CA ILE A 345 -4.83 -1.93 -18.57
C ILE A 345 -4.09 -3.23 -18.92
N ALA A 346 -4.83 -4.32 -19.08
CA ALA A 346 -4.27 -5.60 -19.52
C ALA A 346 -3.72 -5.52 -20.95
N ILE A 347 -2.55 -6.12 -21.14
CA ILE A 347 -1.95 -6.30 -22.46
C ILE A 347 -2.50 -7.61 -23.03
N ILE A 348 -3.01 -7.57 -24.26
CA ILE A 348 -3.55 -8.72 -24.98
C ILE A 348 -2.95 -8.69 -26.38
N LYS A 349 -2.22 -9.74 -26.77
CA LYS A 349 -1.55 -9.86 -28.08
C LYS A 349 -0.73 -8.61 -28.45
N GLY A 350 0.05 -8.12 -27.48
CA GLY A 350 0.93 -6.96 -27.62
C GLY A 350 0.21 -5.61 -27.73
N LYS A 351 -1.10 -5.55 -27.47
CA LYS A 351 -1.92 -4.33 -27.55
C LYS A 351 -2.66 -4.11 -26.24
N PHE A 352 -3.01 -2.87 -25.94
CA PHE A 352 -3.88 -2.53 -24.83
C PHE A 352 -4.84 -1.42 -25.26
N LYS A 353 -6.06 -1.46 -24.72
CA LYS A 353 -7.10 -0.47 -24.99
C LYS A 353 -8.12 -0.45 -23.86
N ARG A 354 -8.43 0.73 -23.33
CA ARG A 354 -9.47 0.91 -22.30
C ARG A 354 -10.07 2.32 -22.37
N LYS A 355 -11.38 2.41 -22.20
CA LYS A 355 -12.06 3.66 -21.86
C LYS A 355 -12.07 3.82 -20.34
N ILE A 356 -11.76 5.01 -19.87
CA ILE A 356 -11.61 5.40 -18.47
C ILE A 356 -12.61 6.53 -18.24
N ASP A 357 -13.71 6.22 -17.55
CA ASP A 357 -14.79 7.17 -17.29
C ASP A 357 -14.59 7.83 -15.92
N MET A 358 -14.27 9.12 -15.89
CA MET A 358 -14.12 9.91 -14.65
C MET A 358 -15.30 10.87 -14.44
N SER A 359 -16.36 10.76 -15.25
CA SER A 359 -17.46 11.72 -15.28
C SER A 359 -18.44 11.57 -14.11
N LYS A 360 -18.57 10.35 -13.59
CA LYS A 360 -19.53 9.96 -12.56
C LYS A 360 -19.15 10.41 -11.15
N ASP A 361 -17.88 10.75 -10.93
CA ASP A 361 -17.32 11.02 -9.61
C ASP A 361 -16.63 12.41 -9.55
N PRO A 362 -17.39 13.52 -9.71
CA PRO A 362 -16.84 14.86 -9.88
C PRO A 362 -16.12 15.41 -8.63
N MET A 363 -16.41 14.89 -7.44
CA MET A 363 -15.70 15.23 -6.19
C MET A 363 -14.31 14.58 -6.13
N MET A 364 -14.15 13.42 -6.78
CA MET A 364 -12.89 12.72 -6.91
C MET A 364 -12.04 13.27 -8.04
N TYR A 365 -12.68 13.59 -9.16
CA TYR A 365 -12.04 14.11 -10.36
C TYR A 365 -12.55 15.52 -10.67
N SER A 366 -12.01 16.51 -9.96
CA SER A 366 -12.50 17.89 -10.03
C SER A 366 -12.18 18.60 -11.35
N PHE A 367 -11.10 18.19 -12.02
CA PHE A 367 -10.57 18.81 -13.23
C PHE A 367 -10.48 20.36 -13.15
N LYS A 368 -9.95 20.87 -12.04
CA LYS A 368 -9.73 22.32 -11.81
C LYS A 368 -8.43 22.85 -12.43
N ALA A 369 -7.38 22.04 -12.50
CA ALA A 369 -6.11 22.43 -13.10
C ALA A 369 -6.23 22.76 -14.61
N PRO A 370 -5.37 23.62 -15.17
CA PRO A 370 -5.43 23.99 -16.58
C PRO A 370 -4.98 22.86 -17.52
N ARG A 371 -4.06 22.00 -17.06
CA ARG A 371 -3.47 20.91 -17.84
C ARG A 371 -3.24 19.68 -16.97
N TYR A 372 -3.20 18.52 -17.63
CA TYR A 372 -3.08 17.21 -17.01
C TYR A 372 -2.06 16.37 -17.76
N VAL A 373 -1.24 15.63 -17.01
CA VAL A 373 -0.28 14.67 -17.55
C VAL A 373 -0.85 13.27 -17.39
N VAL A 374 -0.92 12.54 -18.51
CA VAL A 374 -1.21 11.11 -18.57
C VAL A 374 0.09 10.37 -18.78
N THR A 375 0.52 9.63 -17.77
CA THR A 375 1.70 8.77 -17.83
C THR A 375 1.26 7.33 -18.04
N VAL A 376 1.74 6.71 -19.10
CA VAL A 376 1.54 5.28 -19.35
C VAL A 376 2.89 4.59 -19.31
N ARG A 377 3.02 3.55 -18.47
CA ARG A 377 4.28 2.82 -18.29
C ARG A 377 4.07 1.33 -18.14
N PHE A 378 5.11 0.57 -18.49
CA PHE A 378 5.21 -0.83 -18.17
C PHE A 378 6.35 -1.06 -17.17
N ASN A 379 6.04 -1.68 -16.03
CA ASN A 379 6.99 -1.91 -14.94
C ASN A 379 7.34 -3.41 -14.82
N PRO A 380 8.57 -3.83 -15.17
CA PRO A 380 8.95 -5.25 -15.18
C PRO A 380 8.95 -5.88 -13.78
N LEU A 381 9.17 -5.09 -12.72
CA LEU A 381 9.16 -5.59 -11.33
C LEU A 381 7.81 -6.22 -10.95
N TYR A 382 6.72 -5.73 -11.54
CA TYR A 382 5.35 -6.19 -11.28
C TYR A 382 4.76 -7.01 -12.41
N ALA A 383 5.55 -7.32 -13.45
CA ALA A 383 5.13 -8.25 -14.49
C ALA A 383 4.95 -9.68 -13.93
N PRO A 384 4.06 -10.49 -14.52
CA PRO A 384 3.93 -11.90 -14.18
C PRO A 384 5.27 -12.65 -14.30
N PRO A 385 5.52 -13.69 -13.48
CA PRO A 385 6.78 -14.44 -13.50
C PRO A 385 7.21 -14.92 -14.90
N GLN A 386 6.24 -15.37 -15.70
CA GLN A 386 6.43 -15.87 -17.05
C GLN A 386 6.95 -14.79 -17.99
N THR A 387 6.43 -13.57 -17.88
CA THR A 387 6.93 -12.42 -18.64
C THR A 387 8.32 -12.03 -18.18
N GLN A 388 8.55 -12.00 -16.86
CA GLN A 388 9.88 -11.75 -16.30
C GLN A 388 10.91 -12.80 -16.71
N ASP A 389 10.52 -14.02 -17.09
CA ASP A 389 11.47 -15.02 -17.61
C ASP A 389 12.12 -14.56 -18.91
N ARG A 390 11.41 -13.73 -19.70
CA ARG A 390 11.94 -13.16 -20.94
C ARG A 390 12.60 -11.81 -20.74
N ILE A 391 12.00 -10.93 -19.95
CA ILE A 391 12.46 -9.53 -19.83
C ILE A 391 13.36 -9.29 -18.61
N GLY A 392 13.53 -10.27 -17.73
CA GLY A 392 14.22 -10.12 -16.45
C GLY A 392 13.34 -9.47 -15.36
N TRP A 393 13.83 -9.43 -14.12
CA TRP A 393 13.11 -8.74 -13.03
C TRP A 393 13.17 -7.22 -13.19
N ARG A 394 14.31 -6.69 -13.63
CA ARG A 394 14.57 -5.25 -13.77
C ARG A 394 14.46 -4.79 -15.22
N GLY A 395 13.96 -5.63 -16.12
CA GLY A 395 13.78 -5.30 -17.53
C GLY A 395 15.05 -5.42 -18.36
N GLU A 396 16.06 -6.16 -17.93
CA GLU A 396 17.34 -6.34 -18.63
C GLU A 396 17.18 -6.90 -20.05
N GLY A 397 16.10 -7.67 -20.27
CA GLY A 397 15.73 -8.25 -21.56
C GLY A 397 14.73 -7.43 -22.37
N LEU A 398 14.40 -6.20 -21.96
CA LEU A 398 13.59 -5.27 -22.74
C LEU A 398 14.43 -4.07 -23.23
N THR A 399 14.11 -3.61 -24.44
CA THR A 399 14.61 -2.36 -25.01
C THR A 399 13.49 -1.66 -25.78
N ASP A 400 13.65 -0.37 -26.02
CA ASP A 400 12.76 0.43 -26.85
C ASP A 400 13.56 1.62 -27.40
N LYS A 401 13.29 2.02 -28.64
CA LYS A 401 14.07 3.08 -29.30
C LYS A 401 13.75 4.49 -28.79
N ARG A 402 12.56 4.73 -28.24
CA ARG A 402 12.05 6.07 -27.91
C ARG A 402 11.77 6.24 -26.42
N TYR A 403 11.17 5.24 -25.82
CA TYR A 403 10.52 5.37 -24.51
C TYR A 403 11.19 4.55 -23.42
N LEU A 404 12.34 3.92 -23.71
CA LEU A 404 13.16 3.25 -22.71
C LEU A 404 13.69 4.27 -21.69
N ARG A 405 13.51 3.99 -20.41
CA ARG A 405 14.02 4.77 -19.28
C ARG A 405 14.75 3.83 -18.33
N LEU A 406 15.80 4.34 -17.71
CA LEU A 406 16.59 3.64 -16.70
C LEU A 406 16.33 4.32 -15.36
N ASP A 407 15.34 3.84 -14.62
CA ASP A 407 14.97 4.38 -13.31
C ASP A 407 15.89 3.77 -12.23
N LYS A 408 16.35 4.58 -11.27
CA LYS A 408 17.11 4.10 -10.11
C LYS A 408 16.17 3.78 -8.97
N VAL A 409 16.12 2.50 -8.59
CA VAL A 409 15.36 2.06 -7.41
C VAL A 409 16.31 1.89 -6.25
N THR A 410 16.06 2.65 -5.18
CA THR A 410 16.87 2.64 -3.96
C THR A 410 16.06 2.11 -2.79
N THR A 411 16.70 1.31 -1.94
CA THR A 411 16.17 0.85 -0.67
C THR A 411 17.30 0.76 0.35
N VAL A 412 16.98 0.54 1.62
CA VAL A 412 17.96 0.31 2.68
C VAL A 412 17.59 -0.96 3.43
N ASP A 413 18.59 -1.68 3.93
CA ASP A 413 18.35 -2.76 4.88
C ASP A 413 18.18 -2.25 6.32
N LYS A 414 17.90 -3.18 7.24
CA LYS A 414 17.76 -2.93 8.67
C LYS A 414 18.99 -2.26 9.31
N ASP A 415 20.18 -2.45 8.75
CA ASP A 415 21.44 -1.90 9.26
C ASP A 415 21.73 -0.51 8.63
N GLY A 416 20.80 0.02 7.83
CA GLY A 416 20.92 1.30 7.15
C GLY A 416 21.78 1.26 5.89
N LYS A 417 22.23 0.09 5.44
CA LYS A 417 23.02 -0.03 4.21
C LYS A 417 22.11 0.18 3.01
N THR A 418 22.53 1.08 2.13
CA THR A 418 21.77 1.46 0.94
C THR A 418 22.07 0.53 -0.25
N TYR A 419 21.02 0.12 -0.95
CA TYR A 419 21.09 -0.64 -2.19
C TYR A 419 20.39 0.14 -3.30
N THR A 420 21.06 0.30 -4.43
CA THR A 420 20.49 0.94 -5.62
C THR A 420 20.63 0.01 -6.81
N VAL A 421 19.53 -0.20 -7.53
CA VAL A 421 19.50 -0.98 -8.77
C VAL A 421 18.89 -0.18 -9.91
N ASP A 422 19.40 -0.40 -11.11
CA ASP A 422 18.83 0.17 -12.32
C ASP A 422 17.67 -0.70 -12.82
N VAL A 423 16.55 -0.07 -13.16
CA VAL A 423 15.35 -0.72 -13.67
C VAL A 423 14.98 -0.12 -15.02
N ARG A 424 15.02 -0.95 -16.06
CA ARG A 424 14.59 -0.60 -17.41
C ARG A 424 13.07 -0.62 -17.49
N ARG A 425 12.48 0.50 -17.86
CA ARG A 425 11.02 0.63 -18.07
C ARG A 425 10.75 1.30 -19.40
N VAL A 426 9.57 1.06 -19.95
CA VAL A 426 9.05 1.93 -21.02
C VAL A 426 8.00 2.84 -20.45
N ARG A 427 8.10 4.14 -20.76
CA ARG A 427 7.23 5.19 -20.22
C ARG A 427 7.02 6.27 -21.28
N LYS A 428 5.76 6.68 -21.44
CA LYS A 428 5.38 7.83 -22.28
C LYS A 428 4.49 8.77 -21.48
N HIS A 429 4.78 10.05 -21.56
CA HIS A 429 3.98 11.11 -20.95
C HIS A 429 3.22 11.86 -22.05
N LEU A 430 1.96 12.14 -21.78
CA LEU A 430 1.04 12.79 -22.70
C LEU A 430 0.31 13.92 -21.99
N LEU A 431 0.16 15.07 -22.63
CA LEU A 431 -0.48 16.26 -22.08
C LEU A 431 -1.90 16.41 -22.63
N LEU A 432 -2.85 16.68 -21.73
CA LEU A 432 -4.21 17.07 -22.04
C LEU A 432 -4.51 18.45 -21.44
N THR A 433 -5.24 19.28 -22.17
CA THR A 433 -5.78 20.52 -21.61
C THR A 433 -7.13 20.27 -20.94
N ARG A 434 -7.49 21.12 -19.98
CA ARG A 434 -8.82 21.12 -19.36
C ARG A 434 -9.93 21.26 -20.40
N GLU A 435 -9.73 22.09 -21.41
CA GLU A 435 -10.71 22.30 -22.49
C GLU A 435 -10.98 21.02 -23.28
N GLN A 436 -9.92 20.27 -23.64
CA GLN A 436 -10.08 18.98 -24.31
C GLN A 436 -10.90 18.01 -23.46
N LEU A 437 -10.57 17.90 -22.16
CA LEU A 437 -11.25 17.00 -21.23
C LEU A 437 -12.73 17.37 -21.02
N LEU A 438 -13.06 18.66 -20.92
CA LEU A 438 -14.43 19.10 -20.64
C LEU A 438 -15.31 19.21 -21.90
N SER A 439 -14.73 19.51 -23.06
CA SER A 439 -15.46 19.53 -24.34
C SER A 439 -15.79 18.12 -24.86
N GLY A 440 -15.10 17.10 -24.34
CA GLY A 440 -15.25 15.71 -24.77
C GLY A 440 -14.58 15.40 -26.11
N LYS A 441 -13.70 16.28 -26.59
CA LYS A 441 -12.99 16.12 -27.87
C LYS A 441 -11.54 16.56 -27.74
N GLY A 442 -10.62 15.72 -28.21
CA GLY A 442 -9.20 16.05 -28.27
C GLY A 442 -8.31 14.81 -28.28
N GLU A 443 -7.05 15.00 -28.65
CA GLU A 443 -6.00 13.99 -28.56
C GLU A 443 -4.86 14.58 -27.72
N ALA A 444 -4.33 13.76 -26.84
CA ALA A 444 -3.21 14.14 -26.00
C ALA A 444 -1.93 14.25 -26.84
N VAL A 445 -1.11 15.25 -26.55
CA VAL A 445 0.17 15.46 -27.24
C VAL A 445 1.33 14.93 -26.39
N GLU A 446 2.41 14.52 -27.03
CA GLU A 446 3.61 14.05 -26.31
C GLU A 446 4.16 15.15 -25.39
N TYR A 447 4.46 14.78 -24.14
CA TYR A 447 4.90 15.70 -23.10
C TYR A 447 6.33 15.39 -22.68
N THR A 448 7.27 16.25 -23.03
CA THR A 448 8.69 16.06 -22.71
C THR A 448 9.14 16.79 -21.44
N GLY A 449 8.24 17.51 -20.76
CA GLY A 449 8.60 18.28 -19.56
C GLY A 449 9.05 17.45 -18.35
N LEU A 450 8.92 16.13 -18.42
CA LEU A 450 9.40 15.17 -17.41
C LEU A 450 10.61 14.35 -17.87
N GLU A 451 11.03 14.48 -19.13
CA GLU A 451 12.14 13.70 -19.71
C GLU A 451 13.50 14.30 -19.38
#